data_AF-A0A1F2TPI6-F1
#
_entry.id   AF-A0A1F2TPI6-F1
#
_cell.length_a   1.000
_cell.length_b   1.000
_cell.length_c   1.000
_cell.angle_alpha   90.00
_cell.angle_beta   90.00
_cell.angle_gamma   90.00
#
_symmetry.space_group_name_H-M   'P 1'
#
loop_
_entity.id
_entity.type
_entity.pdbx_description
1 polymer ?
#
loop_
_entity_poly.entity_id
_entity_poly.type
_entity_poly.pdbx_seq_one_letter_code
_entity_poly.pdbx_strand_id
1 'polypeptide(L)'
;MFGATSAAAQQRGAAPNAPPRVFVYCDPCTVEAGKSTVVHAYAEDPNRKPLTIRWSAKAGSFANASERETEWTAPARDGKVEVTAVADNGSVTASNTVMITVRGPRKP
;
A
#
# COMPACT_ATOMS: atom_id res chain seq x y z
N MET A 1 -10.54 42.44 -44.67
CA MET A 1 -9.20 42.15 -44.13
C MET A 1 -9.34 41.59 -42.73
N PHE A 2 -8.49 40.62 -42.42
CA PHE A 2 -8.55 39.70 -41.29
C PHE A 2 -8.33 40.38 -39.92
N GLY A 3 -8.91 39.80 -38.88
CA GLY A 3 -8.67 40.18 -37.49
C GLY A 3 -9.23 39.13 -36.54
N ALA A 4 -8.49 38.04 -36.40
CA ALA A 4 -8.87 36.83 -35.69
C ALA A 4 -9.30 37.05 -34.23
N THR A 5 -10.38 36.37 -33.84
CA THR A 5 -10.61 35.94 -32.47
C THR A 5 -9.50 34.97 -32.08
N SER A 6 -8.53 35.42 -31.29
CA SER A 6 -7.61 34.50 -30.60
C SER A 6 -8.02 34.41 -29.13
N ALA A 7 -8.71 33.32 -28.81
CA ALA A 7 -8.76 32.82 -27.45
C ALA A 7 -7.31 32.54 -27.03
N ALA A 8 -6.82 33.25 -26.01
CA ALA A 8 -5.62 32.83 -25.31
C ALA A 8 -5.91 31.46 -24.70
N ALA A 9 -5.49 30.40 -25.39
CA ALA A 9 -5.38 29.08 -24.81
C ALA A 9 -4.41 29.20 -23.65
N GLN A 10 -4.95 29.29 -22.44
CA GLN A 10 -4.17 29.25 -21.23
C GLN A 10 -3.46 27.90 -21.24
N GLN A 11 -2.17 27.90 -21.57
CA GLN A 11 -1.29 26.76 -21.38
C GLN A 11 -1.28 26.45 -19.88
N ARG A 12 -2.21 25.60 -19.44
CA ARG A 12 -2.19 25.03 -18.10
C ARG A 12 -1.09 23.97 -18.13
N GLY A 13 0.12 24.33 -17.71
CA GLY A 13 1.12 23.34 -17.35
C GLY A 13 0.47 22.30 -16.43
N ALA A 14 0.75 21.02 -16.65
CA ALA A 14 0.17 19.95 -15.82
C ALA A 14 0.39 20.29 -14.33
N ALA A 15 -0.67 20.23 -13.53
CA ALA A 15 -0.54 20.47 -12.10
C ALA A 15 0.52 19.53 -11.50
N PRO A 16 1.28 19.96 -10.47
CA PRO A 16 2.23 19.09 -9.78
C PRO A 16 1.56 17.78 -9.37
N ASN A 17 2.27 16.66 -9.51
CA ASN A 17 1.75 15.35 -9.18
C ASN A 17 1.44 15.25 -7.68
N ALA A 18 0.23 14.81 -7.33
CA ALA A 18 -0.18 14.63 -5.94
C ALA A 18 0.29 13.25 -5.41
N PRO A 19 0.46 13.09 -4.08
CA PRO A 19 0.72 11.78 -3.51
C PRO A 19 -0.50 10.86 -3.69
N PRO A 20 -0.26 9.54 -3.86
CA PRO A 20 -1.34 8.58 -3.82
C PRO A 20 -1.97 8.51 -2.42
N ARG A 21 -3.11 7.84 -2.32
CA ARG A 21 -3.74 7.43 -1.06
C ARG A 21 -3.64 5.92 -0.97
N VAL A 22 -3.36 5.40 0.23
CA VAL A 22 -3.33 3.95 0.46
C VAL A 22 -3.99 3.59 1.80
N PHE A 23 -4.87 2.60 1.76
CA PHE A 23 -5.48 1.96 2.92
C PHE A 23 -5.00 0.52 3.02
N VAL A 24 -4.71 0.07 4.24
CA VAL A 24 -4.15 -1.24 4.52
C VAL A 24 -5.01 -1.96 5.53
N TYR A 25 -5.31 -3.24 5.28
CA TYR A 25 -5.99 -4.10 6.25
C TYR A 25 -5.53 -5.55 6.12
N CYS A 26 -5.84 -6.34 7.14
CA CYS A 26 -5.63 -7.78 7.20
C CYS A 26 -6.96 -8.49 7.47
N ASP A 27 -7.06 -9.73 6.99
CA ASP A 27 -8.15 -10.62 7.37
C ASP A 27 -7.66 -12.09 7.44
N PRO A 28 -7.53 -12.68 8.65
CA PRO A 28 -7.72 -12.09 9.97
C PRO A 28 -6.48 -11.32 10.49
N CYS A 29 -6.70 -10.22 11.22
CA CYS A 29 -5.60 -9.47 11.88
C CYS A 29 -5.04 -10.13 13.17
N THR A 30 -5.46 -11.36 13.46
CA THR A 30 -4.90 -12.16 14.55
C THR A 30 -4.65 -13.57 14.03
N VAL A 31 -3.39 -14.00 14.08
CA VAL A 31 -2.94 -15.28 13.55
C VAL A 31 -2.08 -16.02 14.57
N GLU A 32 -2.03 -17.34 14.50
CA GLU A 32 -1.10 -18.12 15.30
C GLU A 32 0.31 -18.05 14.70
N ALA A 33 1.32 -18.22 15.56
CA ALA A 33 2.72 -18.28 15.14
C ALA A 33 2.92 -19.31 14.00
N GLY A 34 3.61 -18.91 12.93
CA GLY A 34 3.84 -19.74 11.74
C GLY A 34 2.62 -19.97 10.84
N LYS A 35 1.46 -19.39 11.15
CA LYS A 35 0.28 -19.36 10.25
C LYS A 35 0.26 -18.05 9.46
N SER A 36 -0.63 -17.99 8.48
CA SER A 36 -0.72 -16.84 7.58
C SER A 36 -2.07 -16.12 7.69
N THR A 37 -2.06 -14.87 7.26
CA THR A 37 -3.25 -14.07 6.91
C THR A 37 -3.03 -13.46 5.54
N VAL A 38 -4.10 -13.02 4.90
CA VAL A 38 -4.00 -12.14 3.73
C VAL A 38 -3.91 -10.69 4.20
N VAL A 39 -3.04 -9.91 3.55
CA VAL A 39 -2.96 -8.45 3.71
C VAL A 39 -3.28 -7.79 2.38
N HIS A 40 -3.95 -6.64 2.44
CA HIS A 40 -4.45 -5.93 1.26
C HIS A 40 -4.07 -4.45 1.33
N ALA A 41 -3.69 -3.90 0.17
CA ALA A 41 -3.41 -2.49 -0.04
C ALA A 41 -4.36 -1.93 -1.11
N TYR A 42 -5.34 -1.13 -0.67
CA TYR A 42 -6.17 -0.34 -1.57
C TYR A 42 -5.53 1.01 -1.80
N ALA A 43 -5.01 1.21 -3.00
CA ALA A 43 -4.33 2.45 -3.37
C ALA A 43 -4.93 3.10 -4.62
N GLU A 44 -5.06 4.42 -4.56
CA GLU A 44 -5.56 5.29 -5.63
C GLU A 44 -4.66 6.51 -5.79
N ASP A 45 -4.50 6.95 -7.04
CA ASP A 45 -3.73 8.14 -7.38
C ASP A 45 -4.67 9.24 -7.89
N PRO A 46 -4.65 10.45 -7.32
CA PRO A 46 -5.52 11.55 -7.77
C PRO A 46 -5.32 11.94 -9.24
N ASN A 47 -4.11 11.73 -9.77
CA ASN A 47 -3.75 11.99 -11.15
C ASN A 47 -3.93 10.75 -12.04
N ARG A 48 -4.51 9.66 -11.52
CA ARG A 48 -4.74 8.37 -12.20
C ARG A 48 -3.45 7.76 -12.77
N LYS A 49 -2.31 8.01 -12.12
CA LYS A 49 -1.06 7.35 -12.49
C LYS A 49 -1.09 5.86 -12.11
N PRO A 50 -0.35 5.00 -12.85
CA PRO A 50 -0.08 3.64 -12.41
C PRO A 50 0.59 3.63 -11.03
N LEU A 51 0.26 2.62 -10.23
CA LEU A 51 0.78 2.47 -8.87
C LEU A 51 1.52 1.15 -8.71
N THR A 52 2.71 1.22 -8.11
CA THR A 52 3.44 0.05 -7.61
C THR A 52 3.24 -0.05 -6.11
N ILE A 53 2.97 -1.26 -5.61
CA ILE A 53 2.88 -1.55 -4.17
C ILE A 53 4.16 -2.23 -3.72
N ARG A 54 4.61 -1.89 -2.51
CA ARG A 54 5.69 -2.60 -1.81
C ARG A 54 5.33 -2.82 -0.35
N TRP A 55 5.40 -4.08 0.09
CA TRP A 55 5.18 -4.48 1.46
C TRP A 55 6.49 -4.58 2.24
N SER A 56 6.45 -4.24 3.53
CA SER A 56 7.54 -4.49 4.46
C SER A 56 7.03 -4.77 5.88
N ALA A 57 7.82 -5.53 6.64
CA ALA A 57 7.58 -5.83 8.04
C ALA A 57 8.90 -6.18 8.74
N LYS A 58 8.99 -5.94 10.05
CA LYS A 58 10.18 -6.33 10.84
C LYS A 58 10.28 -7.84 11.10
N ALA A 59 9.19 -8.58 10.92
CA ALA A 59 9.11 -10.01 11.13
C ALA A 59 8.04 -10.63 10.21
N GLY A 60 8.13 -11.96 10.03
CA GLY A 60 7.28 -12.68 9.07
C GLY A 60 7.78 -12.54 7.62
N SER A 61 7.01 -13.08 6.68
CA SER A 61 7.37 -13.11 5.26
C SER A 61 6.13 -12.95 4.38
N PHE A 62 6.29 -12.23 3.27
CA PHE A 62 5.25 -12.10 2.25
C PHE A 62 5.45 -13.15 1.15
N ALA A 63 4.37 -13.74 0.65
CA ALA A 63 4.42 -14.59 -0.54
C ALA A 63 4.86 -13.78 -1.78
N ASN A 64 4.31 -12.57 -1.95
CA ASN A 64 4.77 -11.61 -2.93
C ASN A 64 4.66 -10.17 -2.38
N ALA A 65 5.79 -9.58 -2.02
CA ALA A 65 5.83 -8.24 -1.44
C ALA A 65 5.49 -7.10 -2.43
N SER A 66 5.21 -7.40 -3.70
CA SER A 66 4.87 -6.38 -4.72
C SER A 66 3.41 -6.41 -5.18
N GLU A 67 2.59 -7.35 -4.69
CA GLU A 67 1.17 -7.46 -5.04
C GLU A 67 0.30 -6.56 -4.17
N ARG A 68 -0.86 -6.15 -4.70
CA ARG A 68 -1.87 -5.40 -3.92
C ARG A 68 -2.49 -6.23 -2.81
N GLU A 69 -2.51 -7.53 -2.98
CA GLU A 69 -2.99 -8.52 -2.03
C GLU A 69 -1.92 -9.61 -1.95
N THR A 70 -1.49 -9.98 -0.74
CA THR A 70 -0.51 -11.05 -0.58
C THR A 70 -0.75 -11.78 0.74
N GLU A 71 -0.43 -13.07 0.75
CA GLU A 71 -0.29 -13.81 1.99
C GLU A 71 0.93 -13.28 2.77
N TRP A 72 0.74 -13.05 4.07
CA TRP A 72 1.81 -12.80 5.03
C TRP A 72 1.82 -13.92 6.07
N THR A 73 2.96 -14.59 6.20
CA THR A 73 3.19 -15.66 7.18
C THR A 73 3.83 -15.10 8.44
N ALA A 74 3.21 -15.40 9.58
CA ALA A 74 3.64 -14.93 10.88
C ALA A 74 4.98 -15.55 11.32
N PRO A 75 5.82 -14.80 12.07
CA PRO A 75 7.00 -15.36 12.72
C PRO A 75 6.63 -16.42 13.77
N ALA A 76 7.63 -17.17 14.24
CA ALA A 76 7.46 -18.17 15.29
C ALA A 76 7.24 -17.57 16.70
N ARG A 77 7.55 -16.28 16.89
CA ARG A 77 7.41 -15.57 18.17
C ARG A 77 6.08 -14.83 18.21
N ASP A 78 5.44 -14.89 19.37
CA ASP A 78 4.25 -14.11 19.66
C ASP A 78 4.56 -12.62 19.80
N GLY A 79 3.53 -11.79 19.64
CA GLY A 79 3.64 -10.35 19.71
C GLY A 79 2.88 -9.67 18.59
N LYS A 80 3.07 -8.36 18.45
CA LYS A 80 2.44 -7.58 17.38
C LYS A 80 3.47 -7.26 16.30
N VAL A 81 3.10 -7.46 15.04
CA VAL A 81 3.91 -7.08 13.89
C VAL A 81 3.21 -5.96 13.15
N GLU A 82 3.94 -4.85 12.95
CA GLU A 82 3.53 -3.79 12.05
C GLU A 82 3.87 -4.19 10.61
N VAL A 83 2.86 -4.26 9.77
CA VAL A 83 2.97 -4.50 8.33
C VAL A 83 2.69 -3.19 7.61
N THR A 84 3.61 -2.75 6.75
CA THR A 84 3.54 -1.50 6.01
C THR A 84 3.34 -1.77 4.52
N ALA A 85 2.42 -1.05 3.88
CA ALA A 85 2.37 -0.94 2.43
C ALA A 85 2.80 0.46 2.00
N VAL A 86 3.61 0.53 0.94
CA VAL A 86 3.96 1.76 0.24
C VAL A 86 3.35 1.73 -1.15
N ALA A 87 2.59 2.77 -1.50
CA ALA A 87 2.11 3.03 -2.85
C ALA A 87 3.00 4.09 -3.51
N ASP A 88 3.52 3.78 -4.69
CA ASP A 88 4.43 4.62 -5.47
C ASP A 88 3.86 4.88 -6.87
N ASN A 89 3.71 6.15 -7.24
CA ASN A 89 3.21 6.56 -8.57
C ASN A 89 4.34 6.90 -9.57
N GLY A 90 5.59 6.54 -9.25
CA GLY A 90 6.79 6.81 -10.03
C GLY A 90 7.36 8.22 -9.82
N SER A 91 6.79 9.02 -8.93
CA SER A 91 7.29 10.37 -8.63
C SER A 91 7.21 10.70 -7.14
N VAL A 92 6.13 10.31 -6.48
CA VAL A 92 5.90 10.49 -5.05
C VAL A 92 5.26 9.23 -4.46
N THR A 93 5.42 9.05 -3.15
CA THR A 93 4.91 7.87 -2.44
C THR A 93 3.97 8.25 -1.31
N ALA A 94 3.13 7.28 -0.91
CA ALA A 94 2.38 7.30 0.34
C ALA A 94 2.46 5.93 0.99
N SER A 95 2.38 5.87 2.32
CA SER A 95 2.38 4.62 3.06
C SER A 95 1.29 4.57 4.10
N ASN A 96 0.89 3.35 4.47
CA ASN A 96 -0.01 3.09 5.57
C ASN A 96 0.33 1.72 6.18
N THR A 97 -0.11 1.48 7.41
CA THR A 97 0.25 0.29 8.18
C THR A 97 -0.98 -0.42 8.74
N VAL A 98 -0.81 -1.71 9.02
CA VAL A 98 -1.73 -2.49 9.84
C VAL A 98 -0.98 -3.29 10.87
N MET A 99 -1.58 -3.45 12.05
CA MET A 99 -1.02 -4.24 13.14
C MET A 99 -1.63 -5.64 13.13
N ILE A 100 -0.78 -6.66 12.95
CA ILE A 100 -1.17 -8.07 13.05
C ILE A 100 -0.73 -8.62 14.40
N THR A 101 -1.66 -9.23 15.13
CA THR A 101 -1.37 -9.89 16.41
C THR A 101 -1.02 -11.35 16.16
N VAL A 102 0.20 -11.74 16.51
CA VAL A 102 0.68 -13.12 16.48
C VAL A 102 0.49 -13.73 17.85
N ARG A 103 -0.30 -14.80 17.93
CA ARG A 103 -0.52 -15.57 19.15
C ARG A 103 0.47 -16.73 19.20
N GLY A 104 1.09 -16.91 20.36
CA GLY A 104 1.91 -18.08 20.63
C GLY A 104 1.07 -19.37 20.57
N PRO A 105 1.72 -20.55 20.48
CA PRO A 105 1.02 -21.82 20.52
C PRO A 105 0.17 -21.91 21.79
N ARG A 106 -1.04 -22.47 21.68
CA ARG A 106 -1.84 -22.81 22.86
C ARG A 106 -1.02 -23.80 23.68
N LYS A 107 -0.78 -23.48 24.96
CA LYS A 107 -0.21 -24.45 25.90
C LYS A 107 -1.22 -25.62 26.05
N PRO A 108 -0.75 -26.88 26.06
CA PRO A 108 -1.59 -28.04 26.32
C PRO A 108 -2.34 -27.96 27.65
#